data_AF-A0AAD8GWS0-F1
#
_entry.id   AF-A0AAD8GWS0-F1
#
_cell.length_a   1.000
_cell.length_b   1.000
_cell.length_c   1.000
_cell.angle_alpha   90.00
_cell.angle_beta   90.00
_cell.angle_gamma   90.00
#
_symmetry.space_group_name_H-M   'P 1'
#
loop_
_entity.id
_entity.type
_entity.pdbx_description
1 polymer ?
#
loop_
_entity_poly.entity_id
_entity_poly.type
_entity_poly.pdbx_seq_one_letter_code
_entity_poly.pdbx_strand_id
1 'polypeptide(L)'
;MTTTVATTVVVSPPSNSPAFRHLSSNSLTPPPHHPITLPGRISKWVGSKNIKFVKLRRPMKTMASLSGLLGGMFKSVDTGESTRQEYESVVAAVNRLEDEMCGLSDLELRERTSLLKERAGRGDSLDSLLPEAFAVVREASKRVLGLRPFDVQLIGGMVLHKGEIAEMRTGEGKTLVAILPAFLNSLSGKGVHVVTVNDYLARRDCEWVGQVPRFLGLKVGLIQQDMTSEQRRENYLCDITYVTNSELGFDYLRDNLATEKCR
;
A
#
# COMPACT_ATOMS: atom_id res chain seq x y z
N MET A 1 2.32 23.28 13.58
CA MET A 1 1.13 22.57 13.08
C MET A 1 1.59 21.27 12.46
N THR A 2 1.37 20.15 13.15
CA THR A 2 1.88 18.82 12.77
C THR A 2 0.87 18.19 11.83
N THR A 3 1.09 18.27 10.52
CA THR A 3 0.23 17.59 9.54
C THR A 3 0.49 16.09 9.64
N THR A 4 -0.35 15.38 10.40
CA THR A 4 -0.43 13.92 10.36
C THR A 4 -0.97 13.52 9.00
N VAL A 5 -0.09 13.12 8.08
CA VAL A 5 -0.51 12.54 6.80
C VAL A 5 -1.04 11.13 7.10
N ALA A 6 -2.36 11.00 7.22
CA ALA A 6 -3.03 9.70 7.21
C ALA A 6 -3.06 9.23 5.75
N THR A 7 -2.13 8.35 5.39
CA THR A 7 -2.23 7.59 4.14
C THR A 7 -3.03 6.33 4.46
N THR A 8 -4.25 6.25 3.96
CA THR A 8 -5.07 5.04 4.07
C THR A 8 -4.91 4.26 2.78
N VAL A 9 -4.37 3.04 2.85
CA VAL A 9 -4.40 2.10 1.73
C VAL A 9 -5.73 1.36 1.81
N VAL A 10 -6.62 1.60 0.86
CA VAL A 10 -7.89 0.88 0.76
C VAL A 10 -7.74 -0.15 -0.35
N VAL A 11 -7.75 -1.42 0.03
CA VAL A 11 -7.90 -2.52 -0.93
C VAL A 11 -9.39 -2.60 -1.26
N SER A 12 -9.78 -2.12 -2.43
CA SER A 12 -11.16 -2.24 -2.89
C SER A 12 -11.45 -3.69 -3.26
N PRO A 13 -12.59 -4.28 -2.82
CA PRO A 13 -13.10 -5.49 -3.46
C PRO A 13 -13.44 -5.18 -4.93
N PRO A 14 -13.42 -6.18 -5.83
CA PRO A 14 -13.70 -5.95 -7.25
C PRO A 14 -15.09 -5.33 -7.36
N SER A 15 -15.12 -4.11 -7.91
CA SER A 15 -16.36 -3.40 -8.21
C SER A 15 -17.15 -4.21 -9.24
N ASN A 16 -18.43 -4.47 -8.94
CA ASN A 16 -19.38 -5.11 -9.86
C ASN A 16 -19.98 -4.08 -10.85
N SER A 17 -19.38 -2.89 -10.98
CA SER A 17 -19.87 -1.83 -11.87
C SER A 17 -19.70 -2.23 -13.34
N PRO A 18 -20.68 -1.93 -14.21
CA PRO A 18 -20.62 -2.23 -15.65
C PRO A 18 -19.43 -1.58 -16.37
N ALA A 19 -18.77 -0.57 -15.78
CA ALA A 19 -17.52 0.00 -16.31
C ALA A 19 -16.29 -0.93 -16.23
N PHE A 20 -16.39 -2.04 -15.48
CA PHE A 20 -15.31 -3.01 -15.24
C PHE A 20 -15.46 -4.31 -16.07
N ARG A 21 -16.48 -4.40 -16.93
CA ARG A 21 -16.63 -5.49 -17.89
C ARG A 21 -16.18 -5.01 -19.25
N HIS A 22 -15.30 -5.77 -19.89
CA HIS A 22 -14.69 -5.51 -21.21
C HIS A 22 -13.40 -4.69 -21.16
N LEU A 23 -12.26 -5.38 -21.25
CA LEU A 23 -11.49 -5.49 -22.50
C LEU A 23 -10.20 -6.28 -22.22
N SER A 24 -10.17 -7.51 -22.73
CA SER A 24 -8.98 -8.32 -22.90
C SER A 24 -8.08 -7.72 -23.98
N SER A 25 -6.77 -7.75 -23.73
CA SER A 25 -5.65 -7.68 -24.68
C SER A 25 -5.70 -6.56 -25.74
N ASN A 26 -4.86 -5.53 -25.58
CA ASN A 26 -3.96 -5.11 -26.65
C ASN A 26 -2.80 -4.25 -26.14
N SER A 27 -1.64 -4.51 -26.75
CA SER A 27 -0.33 -3.92 -26.56
C SER A 27 -0.30 -2.42 -26.83
N LEU A 28 0.26 -1.64 -25.90
CA LEU A 28 0.64 -0.24 -26.14
C LEU A 28 2.05 0.02 -25.58
N THR A 29 2.90 0.54 -26.46
CA THR A 29 4.30 0.91 -26.23
C THR A 29 4.43 2.15 -25.33
N PRO A 30 5.48 2.26 -24.50
CA PRO A 30 5.67 3.40 -23.60
C PRO A 30 6.22 4.65 -24.33
N PRO A 31 5.84 5.87 -23.91
CA PRO A 31 6.41 7.13 -24.41
C PRO A 31 7.77 7.46 -23.72
N PRO A 32 8.59 8.37 -24.31
CA PRO A 32 9.99 8.54 -23.94
C PRO A 32 10.21 9.37 -22.66
N HIS A 33 11.32 9.07 -21.98
CA HIS A 33 11.77 9.71 -20.74
C HIS A 33 12.51 11.03 -21.00
N HIS A 34 12.21 12.07 -20.20
CA HIS A 34 13.05 13.26 -20.06
C HIS A 34 13.78 13.26 -18.71
N PRO A 35 15.09 13.60 -18.67
CA PRO A 35 15.85 13.64 -17.42
C PRO A 35 15.60 14.96 -16.67
N ILE A 36 15.30 14.86 -15.37
CA ILE A 36 15.25 16.01 -14.47
C ILE A 36 16.27 15.78 -13.34
N THR A 37 17.15 16.76 -13.16
CA THR A 37 18.17 16.84 -12.11
C THR A 37 17.56 17.17 -10.74
N LEU A 38 17.96 16.43 -9.70
CA LEU A 38 17.63 16.72 -8.29
C LEU A 38 18.84 17.32 -7.56
N PRO A 39 18.67 18.33 -6.67
CA PRO A 39 19.74 18.75 -5.76
C PRO A 39 19.65 18.05 -4.39
N GLY A 40 20.82 17.68 -3.85
CA GLY A 40 21.12 17.88 -2.43
C GLY A 40 20.79 16.78 -1.41
N ARG A 41 21.73 15.84 -1.26
CA ARG A 41 22.23 15.16 -0.03
C ARG A 41 21.40 15.31 1.27
N ILE A 42 20.83 14.21 1.77
CA ILE A 42 20.28 14.11 3.14
C ILE A 42 21.13 13.14 3.98
N SER A 43 21.55 13.63 5.15
CA SER A 43 22.41 12.99 6.14
C SER A 43 21.71 11.87 6.95
N LYS A 44 22.51 10.88 7.34
CA LYS A 44 22.18 9.74 8.22
C LYS A 44 21.39 10.16 9.46
N TRP A 45 20.30 9.45 9.76
CA TRP A 45 19.55 9.57 11.02
C TRP A 45 19.46 8.21 11.72
N VAL A 46 19.68 8.20 13.03
CA VAL A 46 19.71 7.02 13.91
C VAL A 46 18.36 6.93 14.62
N GLY A 47 17.70 5.77 14.50
CA GLY A 47 16.32 5.54 14.95
C GLY A 47 16.11 5.72 16.45
N SER A 48 14.90 6.15 16.82
CA SER A 48 14.44 6.22 18.20
C SER A 48 13.11 5.49 18.40
N LYS A 49 13.00 4.90 19.59
CA LYS A 49 12.02 3.88 20.00
C LYS A 49 10.68 4.53 20.36
N ASN A 50 9.59 3.86 20.00
CA ASN A 50 8.21 3.87 20.58
C ASN A 50 7.11 4.16 19.54
N ILE A 51 6.30 3.13 19.30
CA ILE A 51 5.10 3.11 18.45
C ILE A 51 3.93 2.80 19.38
N LYS A 52 2.76 3.41 19.17
CA LYS A 52 1.51 3.11 19.89
C LYS A 52 0.50 2.56 18.89
N PHE A 53 -0.34 1.62 19.29
CA PHE A 53 -1.38 1.03 18.45
C PHE A 53 -2.73 1.03 19.18
N VAL A 54 -3.84 1.26 18.47
CA VAL A 54 -5.20 1.24 19.04
C VAL A 54 -6.09 0.30 18.23
N LYS A 55 -6.73 -0.66 18.90
CA LYS A 55 -7.61 -1.68 18.31
C LYS A 55 -9.07 -1.23 18.41
N LEU A 56 -9.80 -1.17 17.29
CA LEU A 56 -11.24 -0.82 17.28
C LEU A 56 -12.08 -2.12 17.31
N ARG A 57 -12.88 -2.35 18.36
CA ARG A 57 -13.77 -3.52 18.48
C ARG A 57 -15.25 -3.13 18.29
N ARG A 58 -16.01 -3.97 17.57
CA ARG A 58 -17.48 -3.93 17.46
C ARG A 58 -18.16 -4.55 18.70
N PRO A 59 -19.40 -4.16 19.05
CA PRO A 59 -20.04 -4.61 20.30
C PRO A 59 -20.85 -5.90 20.12
N MET A 60 -20.82 -6.78 21.13
CA MET A 60 -21.79 -7.86 21.31
C MET A 60 -22.28 -7.90 22.76
N LYS A 61 -23.56 -8.23 22.95
CA LYS A 61 -24.37 -8.10 24.17
C LYS A 61 -24.10 -9.23 25.21
N THR A 62 -24.01 -8.81 26.50
CA THR A 62 -24.38 -9.40 27.83
C THR A 62 -24.45 -10.94 28.03
N MET A 63 -24.09 -11.55 29.19
CA MET A 63 -24.22 -11.11 30.59
C MET A 63 -23.34 -11.93 31.60
N ALA A 64 -22.89 -11.23 32.66
CA ALA A 64 -22.61 -11.60 34.07
C ALA A 64 -21.70 -12.77 34.52
N SER A 65 -20.66 -12.39 35.29
CA SER A 65 -20.40 -12.89 36.66
C SER A 65 -19.66 -11.81 37.47
N LEU A 66 -20.33 -11.29 38.50
CA LEU A 66 -19.88 -10.24 39.43
C LEU A 66 -19.13 -10.88 40.59
N SER A 67 -17.81 -11.13 40.46
CA SER A 67 -16.99 -11.47 41.63
C SER A 67 -15.47 -11.28 41.46
N GLY A 68 -15.03 -10.37 40.57
CA GLY A 68 -13.61 -10.06 40.36
C GLY A 68 -13.34 -8.63 39.87
N LEU A 69 -14.28 -7.73 40.17
CA LEU A 69 -14.35 -6.36 39.66
C LEU A 69 -13.52 -5.41 40.54
N LEU A 70 -12.18 -5.42 40.39
CA LEU A 70 -11.31 -4.27 40.74
C LEU A 70 -9.82 -4.44 40.34
N GLY A 71 -9.39 -5.60 39.79
CA GLY A 71 -7.99 -5.82 39.37
C GLY A 71 -7.75 -5.95 37.85
N GLY A 72 -8.81 -5.94 37.03
CA GLY A 72 -8.74 -6.38 35.62
C GLY A 72 -8.80 -5.31 34.53
N MET A 73 -8.95 -4.02 34.89
CA MET A 73 -9.23 -2.95 33.92
C MET A 73 -7.99 -2.17 33.43
N PHE A 74 -6.79 -2.58 33.83
CA PHE A 74 -5.50 -2.07 33.30
C PHE A 74 -4.67 -3.22 32.71
N LYS A 75 -5.27 -4.07 31.88
CA LYS A 75 -4.50 -4.99 31.04
C LYS A 75 -4.04 -4.24 29.79
N SER A 76 -2.83 -3.68 29.92
CA SER A 76 -1.86 -3.40 28.87
C SER A 76 -2.36 -2.54 27.71
N VAL A 77 -2.07 -1.24 27.82
CA VAL A 77 -1.92 -0.35 26.67
C VAL A 77 -0.80 -0.93 25.80
N ASP A 78 -1.15 -1.43 24.63
CA ASP A 78 -0.20 -2.08 23.72
C ASP A 78 0.83 -1.06 23.20
N THR A 79 2.03 -1.08 23.77
CA THR A 79 3.18 -0.22 23.45
C THR A 79 3.87 -0.62 22.12
N GLY A 80 3.18 -1.38 21.28
CA GLY A 80 3.68 -1.93 20.03
C GLY A 80 4.74 -3.01 20.20
N GLU A 81 5.02 -3.42 21.44
CA GLU A 81 5.92 -4.54 21.72
C GLU A 81 5.28 -5.87 21.35
N SER A 82 3.99 -6.05 21.65
CA SER A 82 3.24 -7.26 21.25
C SER A 82 3.20 -7.39 19.72
N THR A 83 2.96 -6.27 19.01
CA THR A 83 2.93 -6.21 17.55
C THR A 83 4.29 -6.55 16.96
N ARG A 84 5.39 -6.06 17.55
CA ARG A 84 6.74 -6.42 17.10
C ARG A 84 6.99 -7.92 17.24
N GLN A 85 6.63 -8.51 18.39
CA GLN A 85 6.76 -9.94 18.63
C GLN A 85 5.90 -10.76 17.66
N GLU A 86 4.67 -10.31 17.36
CA GLU A 86 3.76 -10.96 16.41
C GLU A 86 4.38 -11.08 15.00
N TYR A 87 5.05 -10.02 14.54
CA TYR A 87 5.59 -9.95 13.17
C TYR A 87 7.09 -10.27 13.07
N GLU A 88 7.78 -10.52 14.18
CA GLU A 88 9.24 -10.73 14.20
C GLU A 88 9.68 -11.85 13.26
N SER A 89 8.95 -12.96 13.26
CA SER A 89 9.24 -14.12 12.40
C SER A 89 9.14 -13.78 10.91
N VAL A 90 8.17 -12.95 10.53
CA VAL A 90 7.95 -12.50 9.15
C VAL A 90 9.00 -11.48 8.73
N VAL A 91 9.34 -10.53 9.60
CA VAL A 91 10.45 -9.59 9.37
C VAL A 91 11.75 -10.37 9.14
N ALA A 92 12.04 -11.37 9.98
CA ALA A 92 13.21 -12.22 9.81
C ALA A 92 13.19 -12.98 8.48
N ALA A 93 12.03 -13.45 8.01
CA ALA A 93 11.89 -14.07 6.69
C ALA A 93 12.20 -13.09 5.55
N VAL A 94 11.69 -11.86 5.62
CA VAL A 94 12.01 -10.81 4.64
C VAL A 94 13.51 -10.50 4.65
N ASN A 95 14.12 -10.38 5.83
CA ASN A 95 15.55 -10.08 5.97
C ASN A 95 16.43 -11.19 5.39
N ARG A 96 16.04 -12.47 5.51
CA ARG A 96 16.80 -13.60 4.93
C ARG A 96 16.84 -13.58 3.40
N LEU A 97 15.86 -12.96 2.75
CA LEU A 97 15.81 -12.84 1.29
C LEU A 97 16.64 -11.66 0.77
N GLU A 98 17.18 -10.80 1.64
CA GLU A 98 17.85 -9.56 1.22
C GLU A 98 19.08 -9.83 0.35
N ASP A 99 19.92 -10.81 0.71
CA ASP A 99 21.13 -11.15 -0.06
C ASP A 99 20.76 -11.70 -1.45
N GLU A 100 19.71 -12.53 -1.54
CA GLU A 100 19.19 -13.04 -2.80
C GLU A 100 18.70 -11.89 -3.70
N MET A 101 17.86 -11.00 -3.17
CA MET A 101 17.30 -9.87 -3.93
C MET A 101 18.40 -8.89 -4.37
N CYS A 102 19.40 -8.66 -3.52
CA CYS A 102 20.56 -7.81 -3.83
C CYS A 102 21.37 -8.37 -5.02
N GLY A 103 21.47 -9.70 -5.12
CA GLY A 103 22.17 -10.38 -6.21
C GLY A 103 21.47 -10.34 -7.57
N LEU A 104 20.17 -10.02 -7.62
CA LEU A 104 19.40 -9.97 -8.87
C LEU A 104 19.72 -8.72 -9.69
N SER A 105 19.76 -8.85 -11.01
CA SER A 105 19.69 -7.71 -11.93
C SER A 105 18.33 -7.00 -11.86
N ASP A 106 18.25 -5.80 -12.44
CA ASP A 106 16.97 -5.07 -12.51
C ASP A 106 15.90 -5.81 -13.31
N LEU A 107 16.32 -6.59 -14.31
CA LEU A 107 15.41 -7.41 -15.09
C LEU A 107 14.87 -8.58 -14.25
N GLU A 108 15.75 -9.32 -13.60
CA GLU A 108 15.35 -10.46 -12.74
C GLU A 108 14.47 -10.01 -11.57
N LEU A 109 14.75 -8.83 -10.99
CA LEU A 109 13.93 -8.27 -9.92
C LEU A 109 12.51 -7.89 -10.41
N ARG A 110 12.37 -7.44 -11.66
CA ARG A 110 11.06 -7.24 -12.29
C ARG A 110 10.35 -8.56 -12.55
N GLU A 111 11.07 -9.57 -13.02
CA GLU A 111 10.52 -10.91 -13.28
C GLU A 111 9.93 -11.57 -12.02
N ARG A 112 10.46 -11.26 -10.83
CA ARG A 112 9.84 -11.67 -9.56
C ARG A 112 8.40 -11.20 -9.43
N THR A 113 8.06 -10.03 -9.96
CA THR A 113 6.68 -9.53 -9.93
C THR A 113 5.77 -10.41 -10.79
N SER A 114 6.23 -10.82 -11.97
CA SER A 114 5.48 -11.74 -12.84
C SER A 114 5.25 -13.10 -12.16
N LEU A 115 6.29 -13.66 -11.53
CA LEU A 115 6.19 -14.93 -10.79
C LEU A 115 5.22 -14.84 -9.60
N LEU A 116 5.27 -13.74 -8.86
CA LEU A 116 4.36 -13.49 -7.75
C LEU A 116 2.91 -13.32 -8.21
N LYS A 117 2.67 -12.59 -9.31
CA LYS A 117 1.33 -12.48 -9.94
C LYS A 117 0.80 -13.84 -10.40
N GLU A 118 1.65 -14.66 -11.02
CA GLU A 118 1.27 -16.00 -11.45
C GLU A 118 0.87 -16.88 -10.26
N ARG A 119 1.67 -16.89 -9.19
CA ARG A 119 1.38 -17.64 -7.97
C ARG A 119 0.08 -17.19 -7.30
N ALA A 120 -0.15 -15.88 -7.21
CA ALA A 120 -1.41 -15.32 -6.72
C ALA A 120 -2.60 -15.78 -7.58
N GLY A 121 -2.44 -15.80 -8.92
CA GLY A 121 -3.46 -16.30 -9.85
C GLY A 121 -3.74 -17.80 -9.75
N ARG A 122 -2.75 -18.60 -9.33
CA ARG A 122 -2.89 -20.04 -9.06
C ARG A 122 -3.51 -20.35 -7.69
N GLY A 123 -3.73 -19.35 -6.85
CA GLY A 123 -4.42 -19.49 -5.56
C GLY A 123 -3.53 -19.40 -4.32
N ASP A 124 -2.24 -19.07 -4.44
CA ASP A 124 -1.41 -18.76 -3.27
C ASP A 124 -2.02 -17.56 -2.52
N SER A 125 -2.10 -17.65 -1.19
CA SER A 125 -2.60 -16.54 -0.38
C SER A 125 -1.60 -15.37 -0.39
N LEU A 126 -2.10 -14.14 -0.36
CA LEU A 126 -1.21 -12.97 -0.28
C LEU A 126 -0.33 -13.00 0.98
N ASP A 127 -0.81 -13.60 2.07
CA ASP A 127 -0.02 -13.77 3.30
C ASP A 127 1.18 -14.70 3.09
N SER A 128 1.06 -15.74 2.25
CA SER A 128 2.19 -16.64 1.94
C SER A 128 3.21 -15.98 1.00
N LEU A 129 2.75 -15.08 0.13
CA LEU A 129 3.60 -14.31 -0.79
C LEU A 129 4.28 -13.11 -0.12
N LEU A 130 3.75 -12.65 1.03
CA LEU A 130 4.15 -11.43 1.69
C LEU A 130 5.68 -11.31 1.92
N PRO A 131 6.40 -12.32 2.45
CA PRO A 131 7.82 -12.17 2.73
C PRO A 131 8.64 -11.87 1.46
N GLU A 132 8.36 -12.59 0.37
CA GLU A 132 9.03 -12.40 -0.92
C GLU A 132 8.64 -11.06 -1.55
N ALA A 133 7.36 -10.72 -1.57
CA ALA A 133 6.88 -9.45 -2.10
C ALA A 133 7.50 -8.25 -1.38
N PHE A 134 7.60 -8.31 -0.04
CA PHE A 134 8.19 -7.23 0.75
C PHE A 134 9.71 -7.13 0.54
N ALA A 135 10.40 -8.26 0.34
CA ALA A 135 11.82 -8.26 0.00
C ALA A 135 12.08 -7.61 -1.37
N VAL A 136 11.27 -7.95 -2.38
CA VAL A 136 11.33 -7.35 -3.72
C VAL A 136 11.10 -5.84 -3.67
N VAL A 137 10.06 -5.38 -2.95
CA VAL A 137 9.77 -3.95 -2.82
C VAL A 137 10.86 -3.21 -2.04
N ARG A 138 11.43 -3.84 -1.00
CA ARG A 138 12.53 -3.24 -0.23
C ARG A 138 13.77 -3.03 -1.11
N GLU A 139 14.15 -4.01 -1.91
CA GLU A 139 15.29 -3.89 -2.81
C GLU A 139 15.01 -2.87 -3.94
N ALA A 140 13.82 -2.90 -4.54
CA ALA A 140 13.43 -1.91 -5.54
C ALA A 140 13.44 -0.48 -5.00
N SER A 141 12.94 -0.27 -3.76
CA SER A 141 13.00 1.02 -3.08
C SER A 141 14.44 1.49 -2.86
N LYS A 142 15.34 0.59 -2.48
CA LYS A 142 16.76 0.90 -2.31
C LYS A 142 17.41 1.32 -3.63
N ARG A 143 17.09 0.66 -4.76
CA ARG A 143 17.63 1.01 -6.08
C ARG A 143 17.07 2.32 -6.63
N VAL A 144 15.75 2.50 -6.55
CA VAL A 144 15.04 3.61 -7.20
C VAL A 144 15.11 4.89 -6.36
N LEU A 145 14.94 4.78 -5.05
CA LEU A 145 14.83 5.93 -4.14
C LEU A 145 16.07 6.11 -3.25
N GLY A 146 16.98 5.14 -3.20
CA GLY A 146 18.07 5.13 -2.22
C GLY A 146 17.60 4.88 -0.79
N LEU A 147 16.35 4.44 -0.61
CA LEU A 147 15.73 4.23 0.70
C LEU A 147 15.49 2.75 0.92
N ARG A 148 16.12 2.17 1.94
CA ARG A 148 15.85 0.80 2.39
C ARG A 148 14.79 0.83 3.50
N PRO A 149 13.57 0.30 3.29
CA PRO A 149 12.58 0.19 4.35
C PRO A 149 13.11 -0.48 5.62
N PHE A 150 12.93 0.17 6.76
CA PHE A 150 13.27 -0.36 8.08
C PHE A 150 12.30 -1.46 8.52
N ASP A 151 12.70 -2.26 9.52
CA ASP A 151 11.88 -3.37 9.99
C ASP A 151 10.55 -2.90 10.60
N VAL A 152 10.55 -1.75 11.29
CA VAL A 152 9.31 -1.11 11.78
C VAL A 152 8.39 -0.67 10.63
N GLN A 153 8.94 -0.33 9.46
CA GLN A 153 8.17 0.03 8.28
C GLN A 153 7.58 -1.21 7.60
N LEU A 154 8.30 -2.34 7.60
CA LEU A 154 7.72 -3.62 7.20
C LEU A 154 6.53 -3.99 8.10
N ILE A 155 6.67 -3.84 9.41
CA ILE A 155 5.58 -4.08 10.37
C ILE A 155 4.38 -3.18 10.07
N GLY A 156 4.61 -1.89 9.84
CA GLY A 156 3.55 -0.97 9.41
C GLY A 156 2.84 -1.45 8.13
N GLY A 157 3.59 -1.95 7.15
CA GLY A 157 3.05 -2.52 5.92
C GLY A 157 2.20 -3.77 6.18
N MET A 158 2.64 -4.66 7.07
CA MET A 158 1.89 -5.87 7.44
C MET A 158 0.58 -5.54 8.19
N VAL A 159 0.61 -4.56 9.09
CA VAL A 159 -0.58 -4.07 9.80
C VAL A 159 -1.61 -3.51 8.80
N LEU A 160 -1.16 -2.70 7.84
CA LEU A 160 -2.04 -2.18 6.78
C LEU A 160 -2.60 -3.30 5.89
N HIS A 161 -1.78 -4.30 5.56
CA HIS A 161 -2.23 -5.47 4.78
C HIS A 161 -3.32 -6.27 5.50
N LYS A 162 -3.26 -6.39 6.84
CA LYS A 162 -4.34 -6.99 7.64
C LYS A 162 -5.61 -6.15 7.73
N GLY A 163 -5.65 -4.96 7.14
CA GLY A 163 -6.78 -4.03 7.24
C GLY A 163 -6.86 -3.31 8.58
N GLU A 164 -5.75 -3.26 9.33
CA GLU A 164 -5.65 -2.55 10.61
C GLU A 164 -5.01 -1.16 10.42
N ILE A 165 -5.08 -0.32 11.46
CA ILE A 165 -4.51 1.03 11.43
C ILE A 165 -3.07 1.00 11.92
N ALA A 166 -2.12 1.33 11.03
CA ALA A 166 -0.72 1.56 11.39
C ALA A 166 -0.52 2.99 11.91
N GLU A 167 -0.57 3.17 13.23
CA GLU A 167 -0.19 4.43 13.86
C GLU A 167 1.35 4.56 13.84
N MET A 168 1.82 5.65 13.27
CA MET A 168 3.24 5.97 13.07
C MET A 168 3.43 7.46 13.31
N ARG A 169 4.56 7.87 13.85
CA ARG A 169 4.88 9.30 14.04
C ARG A 169 5.22 9.96 12.71
N THR A 170 5.08 11.28 12.67
CA THR A 170 5.55 12.07 11.53
C THR A 170 7.05 11.87 11.34
N GLY A 171 7.48 11.63 10.11
CA GLY A 171 8.88 11.34 9.79
C GLY A 171 9.24 9.84 9.77
N GLU A 172 8.36 8.94 10.23
CA GLU A 172 8.63 7.49 10.18
C GLU A 172 8.44 6.87 8.78
N GLY A 173 8.15 7.70 7.77
CA GLY A 173 8.08 7.26 6.37
C GLY A 173 6.77 6.58 5.98
N LYS A 174 5.61 7.05 6.47
CA LYS A 174 4.27 6.52 6.12
C LYS A 174 4.05 6.37 4.62
N THR A 175 4.52 7.34 3.83
CA THR A 175 4.43 7.30 2.36
C THR A 175 5.23 6.12 1.77
N LEU A 176 6.41 5.83 2.31
CA LEU A 176 7.21 4.65 1.91
C LEU A 176 6.61 3.34 2.44
N VAL A 177 5.93 3.37 3.59
CA VAL A 177 5.24 2.18 4.10
C VAL A 177 4.09 1.77 3.20
N ALA A 178 3.35 2.73 2.64
CA ALA A 178 2.16 2.46 1.81
C ALA A 178 2.46 1.64 0.54
N ILE A 179 3.67 1.72 -0.02
CA ILE A 179 4.02 0.96 -1.23
C ILE A 179 4.12 -0.55 -0.99
N LEU A 180 4.47 -0.98 0.23
CA LEU A 180 4.62 -2.39 0.59
C LEU A 180 3.30 -3.17 0.46
N PRO A 181 2.23 -2.82 1.20
CA PRO A 181 0.94 -3.49 1.06
C PRO A 181 0.27 -3.15 -0.28
N ALA A 182 0.51 -1.97 -0.87
CA ALA A 182 -0.07 -1.64 -2.17
C ALA A 182 0.47 -2.57 -3.28
N PHE A 183 1.78 -2.81 -3.30
CA PHE A 183 2.37 -3.78 -4.22
C PHE A 183 1.82 -5.20 -3.98
N LEU A 184 1.85 -5.69 -2.74
CA LEU A 184 1.38 -7.03 -2.40
C LEU A 184 -0.08 -7.25 -2.83
N ASN A 185 -0.98 -6.33 -2.47
CA ASN A 185 -2.40 -6.47 -2.76
C ASN A 185 -2.72 -6.32 -4.25
N SER A 186 -1.91 -5.55 -5.00
CA SER A 186 -2.06 -5.42 -6.45
C SER A 186 -1.82 -6.73 -7.21
N LEU A 187 -1.08 -7.68 -6.62
CA LEU A 187 -0.82 -9.00 -7.23
C LEU A 187 -2.10 -9.80 -7.48
N SER A 188 -3.18 -9.49 -6.76
CA SER A 188 -4.50 -10.11 -6.97
C SER A 188 -5.21 -9.65 -8.25
N GLY A 189 -4.70 -8.62 -8.94
CA GLY A 189 -5.31 -8.06 -10.15
C GLY A 189 -6.58 -7.24 -9.92
N LYS A 190 -6.95 -6.96 -8.66
CA LYS A 190 -8.18 -6.23 -8.31
C LYS A 190 -8.00 -4.70 -8.24
N GLY A 191 -6.78 -4.21 -8.41
CA GLY A 191 -6.43 -2.82 -8.18
C GLY A 191 -6.30 -2.47 -6.70
N VAL A 192 -5.52 -1.44 -6.39
CA VAL A 192 -5.37 -0.90 -5.02
C VAL A 192 -5.50 0.62 -5.04
N HIS A 193 -6.28 1.18 -4.11
CA HIS A 193 -6.43 2.62 -3.97
C HIS A 193 -5.59 3.14 -2.80
N VAL A 194 -4.65 4.03 -3.09
CA VAL A 194 -3.90 4.77 -2.07
C VAL A 194 -4.56 6.13 -1.89
N VAL A 195 -5.25 6.31 -0.76
CA VAL A 195 -6.09 7.47 -0.50
C VAL A 195 -5.33 8.52 0.30
N THR A 196 -5.33 9.75 -0.20
CA THR A 196 -4.74 10.91 0.48
C THR A 196 -5.80 11.97 0.81
N VAL A 197 -5.40 12.98 1.57
CA VAL A 197 -6.29 14.07 2.01
C VAL A 197 -6.42 15.20 0.98
N ASN A 198 -5.51 15.30 0.01
CA ASN A 198 -5.55 16.35 -1.02
C ASN A 198 -4.76 15.97 -2.28
N ASP A 199 -5.07 16.65 -3.39
CA ASP A 199 -4.50 16.39 -4.72
C ASP A 199 -2.97 16.55 -4.76
N TYR A 200 -2.42 17.52 -4.02
CA TYR A 200 -0.98 17.71 -3.95
C TYR A 200 -0.27 16.46 -3.39
N LEU A 201 -0.78 15.91 -2.28
CA LEU A 201 -0.21 14.70 -1.68
C LEU A 201 -0.42 13.48 -2.56
N ALA A 202 -1.59 13.35 -3.21
CA ALA A 202 -1.84 12.26 -4.16
C ALA A 202 -0.83 12.29 -5.31
N ARG A 203 -0.65 13.46 -5.93
CA ARG A 203 0.30 13.67 -7.03
C ARG A 203 1.73 13.43 -6.59
N ARG A 204 2.17 14.07 -5.51
CA ARG A 204 3.54 13.94 -4.96
C ARG A 204 3.88 12.47 -4.67
N ASP A 205 2.98 11.75 -3.99
CA ASP A 205 3.25 10.36 -3.61
C ASP A 205 3.24 9.45 -4.86
N CYS A 206 2.35 9.71 -5.82
CA CYS A 206 2.32 9.02 -7.11
C CYS A 206 3.60 9.25 -7.94
N GLU A 207 4.12 10.48 -7.97
CA GLU A 207 5.33 10.85 -8.72
C GLU A 207 6.61 10.39 -8.02
N TRP A 208 6.65 10.41 -6.69
CA TRP A 208 7.84 10.05 -5.92
C TRP A 208 7.91 8.55 -5.62
N VAL A 209 7.12 8.06 -4.67
CA VAL A 209 7.20 6.64 -4.25
C VAL A 209 6.56 5.69 -5.25
N GLY A 210 5.64 6.19 -6.10
CA GLY A 210 5.07 5.41 -7.20
C GLY A 210 6.09 4.95 -8.24
N GLN A 211 7.32 5.50 -8.25
CA GLN A 211 8.40 5.01 -9.12
C GLN A 211 8.81 3.57 -8.79
N VAL A 212 8.67 3.14 -7.53
CA VAL A 212 9.03 1.77 -7.09
C VAL A 212 8.14 0.71 -7.74
N PRO A 213 6.79 0.75 -7.61
CA PRO A 213 5.94 -0.19 -8.32
C PRO A 213 6.04 -0.07 -9.85
N ARG A 214 6.26 1.14 -10.41
CA ARG A 214 6.54 1.29 -11.85
C ARG A 214 7.82 0.58 -12.29
N PHE A 215 8.89 0.72 -11.50
CA PHE A 215 10.14 0.00 -11.73
C PHE A 215 9.93 -1.51 -11.71
N LEU A 216 9.05 -2.02 -10.85
CA LEU A 216 8.66 -3.43 -10.76
C LEU A 216 7.65 -3.88 -11.84
N GLY A 217 7.29 -3.01 -12.79
CA GLY A 217 6.42 -3.35 -13.91
C GLY A 217 4.92 -3.24 -13.63
N LEU A 218 4.52 -2.61 -12.52
CA LEU A 218 3.11 -2.27 -12.26
C LEU A 218 2.73 -0.93 -12.90
N LYS A 219 1.46 -0.83 -13.33
CA LYS A 219 0.85 0.42 -13.75
C LYS A 219 0.38 1.21 -12.54
N VAL A 220 0.71 2.51 -12.50
CA VAL A 220 0.36 3.41 -11.40
C VAL A 220 -0.39 4.62 -11.94
N GLY A 221 -1.65 4.77 -11.52
CA GLY A 221 -2.55 5.85 -11.91
C GLY A 221 -2.67 6.94 -10.84
N LEU A 222 -3.17 8.11 -11.26
CA LEU A 222 -3.47 9.26 -10.41
C LEU A 222 -4.85 9.81 -10.81
N ILE A 223 -5.72 10.04 -9.84
CA ILE A 223 -7.01 10.71 -10.05
C ILE A 223 -6.91 12.16 -9.57
N GLN A 224 -7.40 13.09 -10.38
CA GLN A 224 -7.46 14.52 -10.06
C GLN A 224 -8.78 15.15 -10.51
N GLN A 225 -9.12 16.30 -9.93
CA GLN A 225 -10.44 16.94 -10.07
C GLN A 225 -10.86 17.17 -11.53
N ASP A 226 -9.95 17.65 -12.39
CA ASP A 226 -10.27 18.06 -13.77
C ASP A 226 -10.16 16.94 -14.82
N MET A 227 -10.12 15.67 -14.40
CA MET A 227 -10.04 14.53 -15.32
C MET A 227 -11.41 14.18 -15.92
N THR A 228 -11.41 13.90 -17.23
CA THR A 228 -12.58 13.36 -17.94
C THR A 228 -12.91 11.95 -17.44
N SER A 229 -14.15 11.50 -17.67
CA SER A 229 -14.56 10.14 -17.30
C SER A 229 -13.70 9.05 -17.96
N GLU A 230 -13.21 9.29 -19.18
CA GLU A 230 -12.32 8.36 -19.87
C GLU A 230 -10.94 8.29 -19.20
N GLN A 231 -10.34 9.44 -18.89
CA GLN A 231 -9.06 9.51 -18.17
C GLN A 231 -9.16 8.85 -16.79
N ARG A 232 -10.27 9.05 -16.07
CA ARG A 232 -10.49 8.40 -14.77
C ARG A 232 -10.57 6.88 -14.92
N ARG A 233 -11.31 6.40 -15.92
CA ARG A 233 -11.40 4.96 -16.23
C ARG A 233 -10.02 4.36 -16.49
N GLU A 234 -9.18 5.01 -17.29
CA GLU A 234 -7.81 4.56 -17.54
C GLU A 234 -6.96 4.49 -16.25
N ASN A 235 -7.09 5.49 -15.37
CA ASN A 235 -6.36 5.52 -14.11
C ASN A 235 -6.86 4.48 -13.08
N TYR A 236 -8.15 4.15 -13.08
CA TYR A 236 -8.72 3.07 -12.27
C TYR A 236 -8.40 1.67 -12.79
N LEU A 237 -7.99 1.54 -14.06
CA LEU A 237 -7.49 0.28 -14.64
C LEU A 237 -6.01 0.00 -14.32
N CYS A 238 -5.32 0.92 -13.63
CA CYS A 238 -3.97 0.69 -13.15
C CYS A 238 -3.94 -0.30 -11.97
N ASP A 239 -2.81 -0.97 -11.76
CA ASP A 239 -2.62 -1.89 -10.62
C ASP A 239 -2.72 -1.15 -9.27
N ILE A 240 -2.24 0.10 -9.23
CA ILE A 240 -2.30 0.99 -8.07
C ILE A 240 -2.77 2.37 -8.52
N THR A 241 -3.75 2.97 -7.81
CA THR A 241 -4.29 4.29 -8.12
C THR A 241 -4.19 5.19 -6.90
N TYR A 242 -3.56 6.36 -7.07
CA TYR A 242 -3.55 7.43 -6.07
C TYR A 242 -4.76 8.34 -6.27
N VAL A 243 -5.49 8.60 -5.20
CA VAL A 243 -6.75 9.36 -5.25
C VAL A 243 -6.99 10.08 -3.93
N THR A 244 -7.77 11.16 -3.93
CA THR A 244 -8.21 11.79 -2.68
C THR A 244 -9.48 11.13 -2.16
N ASN A 245 -9.78 11.30 -0.87
CA ASN A 245 -11.03 10.79 -0.30
C ASN A 245 -12.25 11.33 -1.07
N SER A 246 -12.22 12.63 -1.40
CA SER A 246 -13.37 13.31 -2.01
C SER A 246 -13.63 12.78 -3.40
N GLU A 247 -12.58 12.68 -4.23
CA GLU A 247 -12.69 12.18 -5.61
C GLU A 247 -13.16 10.72 -5.63
N LEU A 248 -12.63 9.87 -4.75
CA LEU A 248 -13.07 8.47 -4.65
C LEU A 248 -14.56 8.37 -4.29
N GLY A 249 -15.03 9.20 -3.36
CA GLY A 249 -16.46 9.25 -3.00
C GLY A 249 -17.34 9.76 -4.14
N PHE A 250 -16.93 10.83 -4.81
CA PHE A 250 -17.68 11.38 -5.94
C PHE A 250 -17.69 10.44 -7.14
N ASP A 251 -16.59 9.75 -7.45
CA ASP A 251 -16.53 8.76 -8.51
C ASP A 251 -17.45 7.57 -8.22
N TYR A 252 -17.44 7.07 -6.99
CA TYR A 252 -18.40 6.04 -6.59
C TYR A 252 -19.85 6.49 -6.77
N LEU A 253 -20.19 7.72 -6.37
CA LEU A 253 -21.54 8.25 -6.56
C LEU A 253 -21.87 8.43 -8.05
N ARG A 254 -20.94 8.93 -8.87
CA ARG A 254 -21.13 9.07 -10.33
C ARG A 254 -21.41 7.72 -10.99
N ASP A 255 -20.67 6.68 -10.62
CA ASP A 255 -20.84 5.34 -11.19
C ASP A 255 -22.20 4.72 -10.84
N ASN A 256 -22.73 5.01 -9.64
CA ASN A 256 -24.02 4.48 -9.20
C ASN A 256 -25.22 5.37 -9.58
N LEU A 257 -25.00 6.65 -9.83
CA LEU A 257 -26.00 7.59 -10.36
C LEU A 257 -26.03 7.64 -11.88
N ALA A 258 -25.04 7.05 -12.55
CA ALA A 258 -25.10 6.72 -13.96
C ALA A 258 -26.12 5.60 -14.22
N THR A 259 -27.36 5.79 -13.79
CA THR A 259 -28.52 5.06 -14.31
C THR A 259 -28.67 5.37 -15.79
N GLU A 260 -28.50 4.33 -16.60
CA GLU A 260 -28.91 4.21 -18.00
C GLU A 260 -28.69 5.45 -18.87
N LYS A 261 -27.53 5.53 -19.54
CA LYS A 261 -27.54 6.18 -20.85
C LYS A 261 -28.42 5.33 -21.77
N CYS A 262 -29.64 5.79 -21.98
CA CYS A 262 -30.49 5.55 -23.15
C CYS A 262 -29.68 5.18 -24.40
N ARG A 263 -29.58 3.87 -24.71
CA ARG A 263 -29.97 3.21 -25.97
C ARG A 263 -29.46 1.77 -26.00
#